data_AF-A0A934ZH75-F1
#
_entry.id   AF-A0A934ZH75-F1
#
_cell.length_a   1.000
_cell.length_b   1.000
_cell.length_c   1.000
_cell.angle_alpha   90.00
_cell.angle_beta   90.00
_cell.angle_gamma   90.00
#
_symmetry.space_group_name_H-M   'P 1'
#
loop_
_entity.id
_entity.type
_entity.pdbx_description
1 polymer ?
#
loop_
_entity_poly.entity_id
_entity_poly.type
_entity_poly.pdbx_seq_one_letter_code
_entity_poly.pdbx_strand_id
1 'polypeptide(L)'
;MTDTERFFRAAGYLFTWAPAEGGRKATLEMWRESADGHERYWVTRATCKPHREGAYAGAMALVAWVQSLDVPVRRDPKSQAVMEQLAFTYDRLRNLPKRPDAAMTAALKALVSGRAAAA
;
A
#
# COMPACT_ATOMS: atom_id res chain seq x y z
N MET A 1 -10.55 -23.87 6.23
CA MET A 1 -11.12 -23.31 4.99
C MET A 1 -10.02 -22.53 4.31
N THR A 2 -9.51 -23.05 3.20
CA THR A 2 -8.49 -22.42 2.38
C THR A 2 -9.09 -21.18 1.72
N ASP A 3 -9.03 -20.05 2.43
CA ASP A 3 -9.44 -18.76 1.91
C ASP A 3 -8.56 -18.48 0.69
N THR A 4 -9.13 -18.69 -0.48
CA THR A 4 -8.39 -18.62 -1.75
C THR A 4 -8.00 -17.17 -1.93
N GLU A 5 -6.73 -16.86 -1.67
CA GLU A 5 -6.17 -15.51 -1.81
C GLU A 5 -6.66 -14.93 -3.13
N ARG A 6 -7.49 -13.88 -3.05
CA ARG A 6 -8.08 -13.30 -4.24
C ARG A 6 -7.05 -12.37 -4.84
N PHE A 7 -6.62 -12.67 -6.07
CA PHE A 7 -5.62 -11.85 -6.75
C PHE A 7 -5.94 -11.63 -8.24
N PHE A 8 -5.36 -10.59 -8.82
CA PHE A 8 -5.28 -10.38 -10.26
C PHE A 8 -4.01 -9.59 -10.61
N ARG A 9 -3.57 -9.69 -11.87
CA ARG A 9 -2.44 -8.93 -12.40
C ARG A 9 -2.94 -7.84 -13.35
N ALA A 10 -2.42 -6.64 -13.21
CA ALA A 10 -2.74 -5.52 -14.09
C ALA A 10 -1.60 -4.49 -14.08
N ALA A 11 -1.34 -3.86 -15.23
CA ALA A 11 -0.36 -2.78 -15.37
C ALA A 11 1.06 -3.09 -14.81
N GLY A 12 1.50 -4.35 -14.87
CA GLY A 12 2.81 -4.77 -14.34
C GLY A 12 2.86 -4.94 -12.81
N TYR A 13 1.70 -5.07 -12.17
CA TYR A 13 1.56 -5.33 -10.74
C TYR A 13 0.72 -6.57 -10.49
N LEU A 14 0.96 -7.19 -9.35
CA LEU A 14 0.04 -8.13 -8.72
C LEU A 14 -0.76 -7.38 -7.65
N PHE A 15 -2.07 -7.62 -7.63
CA PHE A 15 -2.96 -7.12 -6.61
C PHE A 15 -3.56 -8.28 -5.84
N THR A 16 -3.52 -8.22 -4.52
CA THR A 16 -4.22 -9.15 -3.63
C THR A 16 -5.28 -8.37 -2.87
N TRP A 17 -6.44 -8.99 -2.61
CA TRP A 17 -7.42 -8.37 -1.73
C TRP A 17 -8.12 -9.37 -0.83
N ALA A 18 -8.36 -8.95 0.41
CA ALA A 18 -9.06 -9.74 1.41
C ALA A 18 -10.12 -8.87 2.10
N PRO A 19 -11.32 -9.39 2.38
CA PRO A 19 -12.30 -8.70 3.22
C PRO A 19 -11.66 -8.28 4.55
N ALA A 20 -11.87 -7.02 4.93
CA ALA A 20 -11.50 -6.53 6.25
C ALA A 20 -12.51 -7.03 7.30
N GLU A 21 -12.13 -6.94 8.57
CA GLU A 21 -13.01 -7.29 9.69
C GLU A 21 -14.34 -6.52 9.60
N GLY A 22 -15.46 -7.24 9.69
CA GLY A 22 -16.81 -6.69 9.48
C GLY A 22 -17.31 -6.68 8.02
N GLY A 23 -16.54 -7.17 7.05
CA GLY A 23 -17.00 -7.56 5.71
C GLY A 23 -17.48 -6.45 4.76
N ARG A 24 -17.59 -5.20 5.24
CA ARG A 24 -18.06 -4.05 4.45
C ARG A 24 -16.99 -3.47 3.51
N LYS A 25 -15.72 -3.77 3.77
CA LYS A 25 -14.55 -3.27 3.07
C LYS A 25 -13.58 -4.41 2.82
N ALA A 26 -12.64 -4.22 1.92
CA ALA A 26 -11.49 -5.10 1.75
C ALA A 26 -10.18 -4.30 1.80
N THR A 27 -9.14 -4.95 2.31
CA THR A 27 -7.76 -4.51 2.15
C THR A 27 -7.31 -4.92 0.76
N LEU A 28 -6.81 -3.96 -0.01
CA LEU A 28 -6.19 -4.17 -1.31
C LEU A 28 -4.69 -3.92 -1.15
N GLU A 29 -3.87 -4.86 -1.57
CA GLU A 29 -2.42 -4.72 -1.57
C GLU A 29 -1.88 -4.78 -2.99
N MET A 30 -0.85 -3.98 -3.24
CA MET A 30 -0.20 -3.83 -4.53
C MET A 30 1.23 -4.32 -4.40
N TRP A 31 1.66 -5.14 -5.36
CA TRP A 31 2.94 -5.84 -5.34
C TRP A 31 3.62 -5.73 -6.71
N ARG A 32 4.95 -5.65 -6.71
CA ARG A 32 5.78 -6.01 -7.86
C ARG A 32 6.10 -7.50 -7.80
N GLU A 33 6.17 -8.16 -8.94
CA GLU A 33 6.64 -9.53 -9.05
C GLU A 33 8.01 -9.56 -9.72
N SER A 34 8.85 -10.51 -9.31
CA SER A 34 10.04 -10.87 -10.07
C SER A 34 9.65 -11.37 -11.47
N ALA A 35 10.60 -11.33 -12.41
CA ALA A 35 10.33 -11.75 -13.79
C ALA A 35 9.93 -13.24 -13.92
N ASP A 36 10.36 -14.08 -12.99
CA ASP A 36 10.01 -15.49 -12.88
C ASP A 36 8.71 -15.73 -12.06
N GLY A 37 8.14 -14.68 -11.45
CA GLY A 37 6.92 -14.75 -10.65
C GLY A 37 7.06 -15.47 -9.30
N HIS A 38 8.27 -15.85 -8.90
CA HIS A 38 8.52 -16.56 -7.64
C HIS A 38 8.59 -15.62 -6.43
N GLU A 39 9.03 -14.38 -6.62
CA GLU A 39 9.14 -13.39 -5.56
C GLU A 39 8.13 -12.25 -5.76
N ARG A 40 7.58 -11.77 -4.64
CA ARG A 40 6.67 -10.63 -4.58
C ARG A 40 7.28 -9.57 -3.66
N TYR A 41 7.29 -8.34 -4.12
CA TYR A 41 7.76 -7.18 -3.35
C TYR A 41 6.58 -6.25 -3.14
N TRP A 42 6.21 -6.05 -1.87
CA TRP A 42 5.09 -5.18 -1.51
C TRP A 42 5.35 -3.75 -2.00
N VAL A 43 4.30 -3.01 -2.36
CA VAL A 43 4.41 -1.60 -2.78
C VAL A 43 3.57 -0.71 -1.88
N THR A 44 2.28 -1.01 -1.75
CA THR A 44 1.38 -0.21 -0.93
C THR A 44 0.12 -0.99 -0.60
N ARG A 45 -0.68 -0.44 0.32
CA ARG A 45 -2.02 -0.93 0.63
C ARG A 45 -3.05 0.19 0.56
N ALA A 46 -4.28 -0.18 0.24
CA ALA A 46 -5.46 0.69 0.24
C ALA A 46 -6.70 -0.07 0.72
N THR A 47 -7.77 0.67 0.94
CA THR A 47 -9.09 0.09 1.22
C THR A 47 -9.96 0.16 -0.03
N CYS A 48 -10.71 -0.90 -0.32
CA CYS A 48 -11.62 -0.98 -1.44
C CYS A 48 -12.95 -1.64 -1.03
N LYS A 49 -13.91 -1.72 -1.97
CA LYS A 49 -15.12 -2.53 -1.77
C LYS A 49 -14.76 -4.03 -1.83
N PRO A 50 -15.46 -4.92 -1.09
CA PRO A 50 -15.03 -6.31 -0.89
C PRO A 50 -15.21 -7.24 -2.09
N HIS A 51 -15.83 -6.75 -3.17
CA HIS A 51 -16.05 -7.49 -4.42
C HIS A 51 -14.97 -7.19 -5.46
N ARG A 52 -14.79 -8.10 -6.44
CA ARG A 52 -13.72 -8.05 -7.45
C ARG A 52 -13.67 -6.72 -8.22
N GLU A 53 -14.81 -6.21 -8.66
CA GLU A 53 -14.86 -4.92 -9.38
C GLU A 53 -14.40 -3.75 -8.51
N GLY A 54 -14.72 -3.78 -7.22
CA GLY A 54 -14.28 -2.78 -6.26
C GLY A 54 -12.78 -2.81 -6.03
N ALA A 55 -12.21 -4.02 -5.90
CA ALA A 55 -10.78 -4.22 -5.83
C ALA A 55 -10.08 -3.77 -7.12
N TYR A 56 -10.65 -4.07 -8.29
CA TYR A 56 -10.11 -3.64 -9.58
C TYR A 56 -10.11 -2.13 -9.75
N ALA A 57 -11.22 -1.46 -9.40
CA ALA A 57 -11.29 0.00 -9.41
C ALA A 57 -10.25 0.62 -8.46
N GLY A 58 -10.10 0.06 -7.25
CA GLY A 58 -9.06 0.48 -6.31
C GLY A 58 -7.64 0.27 -6.85
N ALA A 59 -7.40 -0.84 -7.54
CA ALA A 59 -6.11 -1.11 -8.16
C ALA A 59 -5.78 -0.12 -9.27
N MET A 60 -6.75 0.21 -10.14
CA MET A 60 -6.55 1.21 -11.19
C MET A 60 -6.30 2.61 -10.61
N ALA A 61 -6.95 2.95 -9.49
CA ALA A 61 -6.65 4.20 -8.78
C ALA A 61 -5.21 4.22 -8.22
N LEU A 62 -4.71 3.10 -7.69
CA LEU A 62 -3.33 2.98 -7.24
C LEU A 62 -2.32 3.08 -8.40
N VAL A 63 -2.61 2.44 -9.53
CA VAL A 63 -1.78 2.55 -10.75
C VAL A 63 -1.70 4.00 -11.21
N ALA A 64 -2.84 4.67 -11.32
CA ALA A 64 -2.89 6.08 -11.70
C ALA A 64 -2.13 6.97 -10.71
N TRP A 65 -2.17 6.64 -9.42
CA TRP A 65 -1.40 7.35 -8.40
C TRP A 65 0.11 7.13 -8.57
N VAL A 66 0.61 5.89 -8.73
CA VAL A 66 2.05 5.68 -9.00
C VAL A 66 2.51 6.45 -10.24
N GLN A 67 1.72 6.41 -11.30
CA GLN A 67 2.04 7.11 -12.54
C GLN A 67 2.13 8.64 -12.36
N SER A 68 1.37 9.22 -11.43
CA SER A 68 1.44 10.66 -11.14
C SER A 68 2.62 11.05 -10.23
N LEU A 69 3.27 10.09 -9.57
CA LEU A 69 4.42 10.33 -8.69
C LEU A 69 5.77 10.38 -9.42
N ASP A 70 5.80 10.13 -10.74
CA ASP A 70 6.99 10.19 -11.60
C ASP A 70 8.18 9.38 -11.06
N VAL A 71 7.92 8.14 -10.65
CA VAL A 71 8.95 7.25 -10.11
C VAL A 71 9.85 6.72 -11.23
N PRO A 72 11.19 6.96 -11.20
CA PRO A 72 12.08 6.47 -12.24
C PRO A 72 12.05 4.94 -12.36
N VAL A 73 11.98 4.44 -13.60
CA VAL A 73 11.93 3.01 -13.90
C VAL A 73 13.27 2.34 -13.61
N ARG A 74 13.23 1.23 -12.88
CA ARG A 74 14.39 0.37 -12.55
C ARG A 74 14.22 -1.03 -13.15
N ARG A 75 15.35 -1.68 -13.44
CA ARG A 75 15.38 -3.06 -13.94
C ARG A 75 15.08 -4.09 -12.86
N ASP A 76 15.60 -3.87 -11.66
CA ASP A 76 15.37 -4.76 -10.51
C ASP A 76 13.96 -4.50 -9.92
N PRO A 77 13.05 -5.49 -9.93
CA PRO A 77 11.68 -5.32 -9.42
C PRO A 77 11.64 -4.99 -7.92
N LYS A 78 12.60 -5.49 -7.14
CA LYS A 78 12.70 -5.15 -5.71
C LYS A 78 13.01 -3.67 -5.51
N SER A 79 14.04 -3.17 -6.20
CA SER A 79 14.40 -1.75 -6.18
C SER A 79 13.26 -0.87 -6.71
N GLN A 80 12.53 -1.30 -7.74
CA GLN A 80 11.35 -0.59 -8.24
C GLN A 80 10.28 -0.47 -7.15
N ALA A 81 9.96 -1.58 -6.47
CA ALA A 81 8.98 -1.58 -5.39
C ALA A 81 9.36 -0.63 -4.25
N VAL A 82 10.63 -0.62 -3.84
CA VAL A 82 11.14 0.30 -2.79
C VAL A 82 10.97 1.76 -3.21
N MET A 83 11.29 2.12 -4.46
CA MET A 83 11.11 3.49 -4.93
C MET A 83 9.63 3.91 -4.94
N GLU A 84 8.74 3.02 -5.35
CA GLU A 84 7.29 3.27 -5.35
C GLU A 84 6.75 3.39 -3.92
N GLN A 85 7.19 2.54 -2.99
CA GLN A 85 6.87 2.66 -1.56
C GLN A 85 7.26 4.02 -0.99
N LEU A 86 8.49 4.48 -1.29
CA LEU A 86 9.01 5.76 -0.82
C LEU A 86 8.20 6.92 -1.42
N ALA A 87 7.89 6.86 -2.71
CA ALA A 87 7.09 7.88 -3.38
C ALA A 87 5.67 7.98 -2.79
N PHE A 88 4.99 6.84 -2.60
CA PHE A 88 3.69 6.80 -1.94
C PHE A 88 3.74 7.36 -0.52
N THR A 89 4.75 6.96 0.25
CA THR A 89 4.90 7.42 1.63
C THR A 89 5.13 8.92 1.68
N TYR A 90 6.01 9.43 0.82
CA TYR A 90 6.29 10.85 0.72
C TYR A 90 5.04 11.65 0.35
N ASP A 91 4.29 11.23 -0.67
CA ASP A 91 3.07 11.94 -1.07
C ASP A 91 1.98 11.90 0.00
N ARG A 92 1.80 10.76 0.69
CA ARG A 92 0.89 10.68 1.85
C ARG A 92 1.30 11.65 2.94
N LEU A 93 2.58 11.69 3.31
CA LEU A 93 3.11 12.59 4.32
C LEU A 93 2.92 14.06 3.91
N ARG A 94 3.14 14.39 2.63
CA ARG A 94 2.89 15.73 2.08
C ARG A 94 1.42 16.15 2.19
N ASN A 95 0.52 15.20 1.99
CA ASN A 95 -0.93 15.41 2.04
C ASN A 95 -1.55 15.21 3.42
N LEU A 96 -0.76 14.86 4.44
CA LEU A 96 -1.24 14.87 5.81
C LEU A 96 -1.67 16.31 6.17
N PRO A 97 -2.84 16.49 6.81
CA PRO A 97 -3.27 17.81 7.22
C PRO A 97 -2.19 18.46 8.08
N LYS A 98 -1.70 19.64 7.68
CA LYS A 98 -0.67 20.43 8.40
C LYS A 98 -1.12 20.94 9.78
N ARG A 99 -2.22 20.43 10.33
CA ARG A 99 -2.62 20.69 11.70
C ARG A 99 -1.98 19.59 12.55
N PRO A 100 -0.88 19.86 13.28
CA PRO A 100 -0.45 18.92 14.30
C PRO A 100 -1.58 18.80 15.30
N ASP A 101 -2.28 17.67 15.26
CA ASP A 101 -3.00 17.22 16.44
C ASP A 101 -1.93 17.08 17.53
N ALA A 102 -2.13 17.79 18.64
CA ALA A 102 -1.22 17.75 19.78
C ALA A 102 -1.03 16.30 20.24
N ALA A 103 -2.07 15.47 20.12
CA ALA A 103 -2.01 14.04 20.43
C ALA A 103 -1.12 13.26 19.46
N MET A 104 -1.21 13.50 18.14
CA MET A 104 -0.36 12.84 17.13
C MET A 104 1.11 13.25 17.28
N THR A 105 1.37 14.52 17.59
CA THR A 105 2.72 15.03 17.84
C THR A 105 3.32 14.42 19.10
N ALA A 106 2.53 14.27 20.16
CA ALA A 106 2.94 13.60 21.38
C ALA A 106 3.23 12.10 21.13
N ALA A 107 2.38 11.42 20.36
CA ALA A 107 2.56 10.01 20.00
C ALA A 107 3.83 9.78 19.17
N LEU A 108 4.10 10.62 18.16
CA LEU A 108 5.34 10.53 17.38
C LEU A 108 6.59 10.81 18.22
N LYS A 109 6.53 11.80 19.13
CA LYS A 109 7.63 12.07 20.07
C LYS A 109 7.89 10.89 21.02
N ALA A 110 6.83 10.24 21.51
CA ALA A 110 6.95 9.08 22.37
C ALA A 110 7.57 7.89 21.63
N LEU A 111 7.16 7.67 20.38
CA LEU A 111 7.69 6.62 19.51
C LEU A 111 9.18 6.82 19.19
N VAL A 112 9.57 8.03 18.80
CA VAL A 112 10.97 8.38 18.46
C VAL A 112 11.88 8.40 19.69
N SER A 113 11.35 8.72 20.87
CA SER A 113 12.11 8.68 22.13
C SER A 113 12.18 7.30 22.79
N GLY A 114 11.65 6.26 22.13
CA GLY A 114 11.66 4.88 22.65
C GLY A 114 10.76 4.68 23.88
N ARG A 115 9.86 5.64 24.16
CA ARG A 115 8.84 5.54 25.21
C ARG A 115 7.54 5.03 24.62
N ALA A 116 7.55 3.83 24.04
CA ALA A 116 6.29 3.11 23.87
C ALA A 116 5.82 2.71 25.27
N ALA A 117 4.68 3.25 25.69
CA ALA A 117 4.08 2.95 26.97
C ALA A 117 3.92 1.44 27.12
N ALA A 118 4.52 0.89 28.18
CA ALA A 118 4.15 -0.42 28.69
C ALA A 118 2.67 -0.35 29.11
N ALA A 119 1.85 -1.15 28.44
CA ALA A 119 0.53 -1.59 28.89
C ALA A 119 0.32 -3.00 28.35
#